data_AF-A0A2V8TZ14-F1
#
_entry.id   AF-A0A2V8TZ14-F1
#
_cell.length_a   1.000
_cell.length_b   1.000
_cell.length_c   1.000
_cell.angle_alpha   90.00
_cell.angle_beta   90.00
_cell.angle_gamma   90.00
#
_symmetry.space_group_name_H-M   'P 1'
#
loop_
_entity.id
_entity.type
_entity.pdbx_description
1 polymer ?
#
loop_
_entity_poly.entity_id
_entity_poly.type
_entity_poly.pdbx_seq_one_letter_code
_entity_poly.pdbx_strand_id
1 'polypeptide(L)'
;MWKVLRDLENAPLSEREKALFRFVGKVNRQSPAITAADMEPLHAAGWDDESVYYAITVCALFNFYNRWIDASGVHAMSDEAHREGGKRTAEHGYLRK
;
A
#
# COMPACT_ATOMS: atom_id res chain seq x y z
N MET A 1 -3.58 -4.94 11.63
CA MET A 1 -3.79 -4.99 10.16
C MET A 1 -5.20 -4.53 9.77
N TRP A 2 -6.24 -5.33 10.00
CA TRP A 2 -7.61 -5.07 9.47
C TRP A 2 -8.24 -3.75 9.92
N LYS A 3 -7.91 -3.25 11.12
CA LYS A 3 -8.46 -1.99 11.63
C LYS A 3 -8.05 -0.80 10.75
N VAL A 4 -6.80 -0.75 10.29
CA VAL A 4 -6.30 0.31 9.39
C VAL A 4 -7.12 0.40 8.10
N LEU A 5 -7.57 -0.74 7.57
CA LEU A 5 -8.34 -0.81 6.34
C LEU A 5 -9.80 -0.37 6.52
N ARG A 6 -10.37 -0.57 7.71
CA ARG A 6 -11.80 -0.31 8.00
C ARG A 6 -12.03 1.04 8.68
N ASP A 7 -11.08 1.45 9.52
CA ASP A 7 -11.14 2.60 10.39
C ASP A 7 -9.73 3.06 10.74
N LEU A 8 -9.15 3.88 9.85
CA LEU A 8 -7.81 4.43 9.98
C LEU A 8 -7.66 5.30 11.23
N GLU A 9 -8.69 6.09 11.55
CA GLU A 9 -8.63 7.09 12.62
C GLU A 9 -8.53 6.45 14.00
N ASN A 10 -9.23 5.33 14.22
CA ASN A 10 -9.16 4.57 15.47
C ASN A 10 -8.11 3.44 15.45
N ALA A 11 -7.32 3.30 14.39
CA ALA A 11 -6.26 2.31 14.33
C ALA A 11 -5.16 2.62 15.36
N PRO A 12 -4.51 1.59 15.97
CA PRO A 12 -3.40 1.78 16.91
C PRO A 12 -2.11 2.13 16.16
N LEU A 13 -2.14 3.24 15.43
CA LEU A 13 -1.04 3.83 14.68
C LEU A 13 -0.73 5.21 15.26
N SER A 14 0.51 5.64 15.13
CA SER A 14 0.90 7.02 15.40
C SER A 14 0.20 7.99 14.42
N GLU A 15 0.03 9.25 14.80
CA GLU A 15 -0.50 10.25 13.88
C GLU A 15 0.40 10.45 12.66
N ARG A 16 1.72 10.25 12.82
CA ARG A 16 2.67 10.26 11.71
C ARG A 16 2.33 9.21 10.65
N GLU A 17 2.04 7.98 11.06
CA GLU A 17 1.61 6.91 10.15
C GLU A 17 0.23 7.18 9.57
N LYS A 18 -0.74 7.65 10.37
CA LYS A 18 -2.07 7.98 9.87
C LYS A 18 -2.04 9.09 8.83
N ALA A 19 -1.23 10.13 9.02
CA ALA A 19 -1.04 11.20 8.03
C ALA A 19 -0.58 10.64 6.67
N LEU A 20 0.41 9.74 6.69
CA LEU A 20 0.87 9.04 5.48
C LEU A 20 -0.26 8.23 4.82
N PHE A 21 -1.03 7.46 5.60
CA PHE A 21 -2.12 6.66 5.06
C PHE A 21 -3.29 7.49 4.52
N ARG A 22 -3.62 8.65 5.13
CA ARG A 22 -4.61 9.59 4.58
C ARG A 22 -4.17 10.09 3.21
N PHE A 23 -2.90 10.50 3.09
CA PHE A 23 -2.32 10.96 1.83
C PHE A 23 -2.31 9.85 0.77
N VAL A 24 -1.81 8.65 1.09
CA VAL A 24 -1.84 7.48 0.18
C VAL A 24 -3.28 7.12 -0.22
N GLY A 25 -4.24 7.26 0.69
CA GLY A 25 -5.66 7.10 0.39
C GLY A 25 -6.16 8.09 -0.67
N LYS A 26 -5.71 9.35 -0.61
CA LYS A 26 -6.00 10.37 -1.63
C LYS A 26 -5.28 10.04 -2.95
N VAL A 27 -4.00 9.67 -2.92
CA VAL A 27 -3.24 9.22 -4.12
C VAL A 27 -3.98 8.11 -4.83
N ASN A 28 -4.49 7.13 -4.09
CA ASN A 28 -5.15 5.96 -4.67
C ASN A 28 -6.49 6.28 -5.36
N ARG A 29 -7.25 7.26 -4.85
CA ARG A 29 -8.64 7.51 -5.28
C ARG A 29 -8.83 8.80 -6.09
N GLN A 30 -7.92 9.76 -5.92
CA GLN A 30 -8.09 11.15 -6.34
C GLN A 30 -6.74 11.77 -6.78
N SER A 31 -5.82 10.98 -7.33
CA SER A 31 -4.49 11.48 -7.73
C SER A 31 -4.50 12.74 -8.61
N PRO A 32 -5.45 12.97 -9.54
CA PRO A 32 -5.44 14.20 -10.35
C PRO A 32 -5.72 15.47 -9.54
N ALA A 33 -6.27 15.35 -8.33
CA ALA A 33 -6.59 16.46 -7.44
C ALA A 33 -5.52 16.70 -6.37
N ILE A 34 -4.37 16.02 -6.44
CA ILE A 34 -3.27 16.24 -5.50
C ILE A 34 -2.55 17.55 -5.81
N THR A 35 -2.25 18.27 -4.73
CA THR A 35 -1.49 19.53 -4.76
C THR A 35 -0.40 19.49 -3.69
N ALA A 36 0.49 20.49 -3.67
CA ALA A 36 1.52 20.62 -2.64
C ALA A 36 0.92 20.69 -1.21
N ALA A 37 -0.27 21.29 -1.06
CA ALA A 37 -0.96 21.38 0.23
C ALA A 37 -1.31 20.02 0.83
N ASP A 38 -1.41 18.96 0.02
CA ASP A 38 -1.66 17.60 0.52
C ASP A 38 -0.42 16.97 1.17
N MET A 39 0.78 17.51 0.90
CA MET A 39 2.04 17.04 1.48
C MET A 39 2.40 17.77 2.78
N GLU A 40 1.89 18.99 2.99
CA GLU A 40 2.15 19.80 4.19
C GLU A 40 1.89 19.04 5.50
N PRO A 41 0.77 18.28 5.67
CA PRO A 41 0.55 17.51 6.89
C PRO A 41 1.57 16.39 7.11
N LEU A 42 2.16 15.85 6.04
CA LEU A 42 3.19 14.82 6.13
C LEU A 42 4.50 15.42 6.61
N HIS A 43 4.90 16.57 6.06
CA HIS A 43 6.08 17.31 6.51
C HIS A 43 5.95 17.76 7.96
N ALA A 44 4.78 18.28 8.36
CA ALA A 44 4.50 18.65 9.74
C ALA A 44 4.59 17.45 10.71
N ALA A 45 4.30 16.24 10.22
CA ALA A 45 4.46 14.99 10.96
C ALA A 45 5.89 14.40 10.91
N GLY A 46 6.83 15.07 10.25
CA GLY A 46 8.24 14.65 10.16
C GLY A 46 8.50 13.57 9.11
N TRP A 47 7.74 13.54 8.02
CA TRP A 47 8.15 12.82 6.79
C TRP A 47 9.01 13.72 5.92
N ASP A 48 10.07 13.15 5.34
CA ASP A 48 10.84 13.79 4.28
C ASP A 48 10.27 13.45 2.89
N ASP A 49 10.69 14.21 1.89
CA ASP A 49 10.23 14.00 0.50
C ASP A 49 10.57 12.61 -0.01
N GLU A 50 11.73 12.07 0.36
CA GLU A 50 12.16 10.73 -0.04
C GLU A 50 11.16 9.66 0.43
N SER A 51 10.77 9.68 1.70
CA SER A 51 9.77 8.77 2.26
C SER A 51 8.41 8.92 1.59
N VAL A 52 8.00 10.16 1.29
CA VAL A 52 6.74 10.45 0.59
C VAL A 52 6.78 9.86 -0.82
N TYR A 53 7.89 10.00 -1.54
CA TYR A 53 8.07 9.45 -2.88
C TYR A 53 8.08 7.92 -2.88
N TYR A 54 8.66 7.27 -1.87
CA TYR A 54 8.54 5.81 -1.72
C TYR A 54 7.08 5.38 -1.52
N ALA A 55 6.32 6.08 -0.67
CA ALA A 55 4.90 5.77 -0.48
C ALA A 55 4.07 5.96 -1.76
N ILE A 56 4.30 7.03 -2.51
CA ILE A 56 3.68 7.26 -3.83
C ILE A 56 4.03 6.14 -4.79
N THR A 57 5.31 5.75 -4.85
CA THR A 57 5.81 4.71 -5.77
C THR A 57 5.14 3.37 -5.50
N VAL A 58 5.07 2.94 -4.24
CA VAL A 58 4.38 1.71 -3.85
C VAL A 58 2.90 1.78 -4.23
N CYS A 59 2.22 2.87 -3.90
CA CYS A 59 0.80 3.05 -4.23
C CYS A 59 0.55 3.00 -5.76
N ALA A 60 1.36 3.70 -6.55
CA ALA A 60 1.27 3.74 -7.99
C ALA A 60 1.53 2.36 -8.62
N LEU A 61 2.53 1.62 -8.12
CA LEU A 61 2.88 0.29 -8.61
C LEU A 61 1.74 -0.71 -8.40
N PHE A 62 1.10 -0.71 -7.22
CA PHE A 62 -0.09 -1.53 -6.98
C PHE A 62 -1.28 -1.10 -7.84
N ASN A 63 -1.46 0.20 -8.06
CA ASN A 63 -2.48 0.69 -8.98
C ASN A 63 -2.29 0.19 -10.42
N PHE A 64 -1.05 0.11 -10.88
CA PHE A 64 -0.69 -0.50 -12.15
C PHE A 64 -0.98 -2.01 -12.15
N TYR A 65 -0.48 -2.75 -11.15
CA TYR A 65 -0.66 -4.20 -11.09
C TYR A 65 -2.13 -4.61 -11.01
N ASN A 66 -2.95 -3.92 -10.20
CA ASN A 66 -4.38 -4.22 -10.11
C ASN A 66 -5.03 -4.17 -11.49
N ARG A 67 -4.82 -3.08 -12.24
CA ARG A 67 -5.36 -2.92 -13.61
C ARG A 67 -4.82 -3.97 -14.57
N TRP A 68 -3.53 -4.27 -14.49
CA TRP A 68 -2.90 -5.23 -15.39
C TRP A 68 -3.38 -6.67 -15.13
N ILE A 69 -3.47 -7.08 -13.86
CA ILE A 69 -3.97 -8.39 -13.44
C ILE A 69 -5.44 -8.54 -13.85
N ASP A 70 -6.27 -7.55 -13.50
CA ASP A 70 -7.70 -7.55 -13.83
C ASP A 70 -7.94 -7.65 -15.35
N ALA A 71 -7.16 -6.91 -16.14
CA ALA A 71 -7.30 -6.91 -17.60
C ALA A 71 -6.72 -8.17 -18.28
N SER A 72 -5.70 -8.79 -17.69
CA SER A 72 -5.06 -9.99 -18.25
C SER A 72 -5.77 -11.30 -17.89
N GLY A 73 -6.75 -11.26 -16.99
CA GLY A 73 -7.47 -12.44 -16.52
C GLY A 73 -6.63 -13.32 -15.58
N VAL A 74 -5.55 -12.79 -15.01
CA VAL A 74 -4.78 -13.50 -13.98
C VAL A 74 -5.64 -13.57 -12.71
N HIS A 75 -5.97 -14.78 -12.28
CA HIS A 75 -6.76 -14.98 -11.07
C HIS A 75 -5.89 -15.10 -9.82
N ALA A 76 -6.43 -14.64 -8.69
CA ALA A 76 -5.84 -14.90 -7.40
C ALA A 76 -5.66 -16.41 -7.18
N MET A 77 -4.57 -16.80 -6.53
CA MET A 77 -4.38 -18.17 -6.08
C MET A 77 -5.53 -18.57 -5.14
N SER A 78 -5.94 -19.83 -5.15
CA SER A 78 -6.86 -20.34 -4.13
C SER A 78 -6.24 -20.16 -2.74
N ASP A 79 -7.08 -20.03 -1.71
CA ASP A 79 -6.61 -19.89 -0.33
C ASP A 79 -5.65 -21.02 0.10
N GLU A 80 -5.91 -22.23 -0.39
CA GLU A 80 -5.03 -23.39 -0.16
C GLU A 80 -3.68 -23.21 -0.84
N ALA A 81 -3.66 -22.86 -2.13
CA ALA A 81 -2.42 -22.63 -2.86
C ALA A 81 -1.62 -21.46 -2.27
N HIS A 82 -2.30 -20.44 -1.74
CA HIS A 82 -1.67 -19.32 -1.04
C HIS A 82 -1.01 -19.75 0.27
N ARG A 83 -1.69 -20.58 1.08
CA ARG A 83 -1.13 -21.17 2.32
C ARG A 83 0.10 -22.03 2.03
N GLU A 84 0.02 -22.91 1.03
CA GLU A 84 1.16 -23.76 0.64
C GLU A 84 2.32 -22.94 0.08
N GLY A 85 2.03 -21.88 -0.69
CA GLY A 85 3.03 -20.91 -1.13
C GLY A 85 3.75 -20.22 0.04
N GLY A 86 3.00 -19.86 1.08
CA GLY A 86 3.54 -19.27 2.31
C GLY A 86 4.53 -20.21 3.03
N LYS A 87 4.15 -21.48 3.21
CA LYS A 87 5.03 -22.51 3.81
C LYS A 87 6.32 -22.66 3.01
N ARG A 88 6.22 -22.83 1.68
CA ARG A 88 7.39 -22.94 0.80
C ARG A 88 8.30 -21.73 0.90
N THR A 89 7.74 -20.53 0.94
CA THR A 89 8.53 -19.29 1.04
C THR A 89 9.25 -19.19 2.38
N ALA A 90 8.62 -19.64 3.46
CA ALA A 90 9.25 -19.68 4.79
C ALA A 90 10.42 -20.69 4.84
N GLU A 91 10.29 -21.83 4.17
CA GLU A 91 11.30 -22.90 4.19
C GLU A 91 12.44 -22.69 3.18
N HIS A 92 12.15 -22.09 2.02
CA HIS A 92 13.06 -22.05 0.87
C HIS A 92 13.31 -20.65 0.31
N GLY A 93 12.70 -19.62 0.89
CA GLY A 93 12.75 -18.27 0.35
C GLY A 93 12.04 -18.15 -1.00
N TYR A 94 12.49 -17.20 -1.83
CA TYR A 94 11.91 -16.96 -3.16
C TYR A 94 12.48 -17.86 -4.26
N LEU A 95 13.39 -18.80 -3.94
CA LEU A 95 13.95 -19.74 -4.89
C LEU A 95 12.90 -20.81 -5.24
N ARG A 96 12.41 -20.79 -6.48
CA ARG A 96 11.57 -21.87 -7.02
C ARG A 96 12.49 -23.02 -7.45
N LYS A 97 12.43 -24.15 -6.75
CA LYS A 97 12.96 -25.44 -7.23
C LYS A 97 11.87 -26.23 -7.92
#